data_AF-A0A7J9MJP0-F1
#
_entry.id   AF-A0A7J9MJP0-F1
#
_cell.length_a   1.000
_cell.length_b   1.000
_cell.length_c   1.000
_cell.angle_alpha   90.00
_cell.angle_beta   90.00
_cell.angle_gamma   90.00
#
_symmetry.space_group_name_H-M   'P 1'
#
loop_
_entity.id
_entity.type
_entity.pdbx_description
1 polymer ?
#
loop_
_entity_poly.entity_id
_entity_poly.type
_entity_poly.pdbx_seq_one_letter_code
_entity_poly.pdbx_strand_id
1 'polypeptide(L)'
;ISDFSQSNVSSQNSQETKRKWVPEEDVALVSCMVELCNIGSYNTDTRFKTDYLNELERMLENFLPHAMLKAKPNLELRIRTLKKDWTIIYDMLREKTIAALVRASIGR
;
A
#
# COMPACT_ATOMS: atom_id res chain seq x y z
N ILE A 1 52.13 -18.94 -14.02
CA ILE A 1 51.18 -18.10 -13.25
C ILE A 1 50.00 -17.89 -14.18
N SER A 2 48.92 -18.65 -13.97
CA SER A 2 47.75 -18.68 -14.86
C SER A 2 46.75 -17.63 -14.37
N ASP A 3 46.42 -16.68 -15.24
CA ASP A 3 45.50 -15.57 -14.97
C ASP A 3 44.11 -16.09 -14.62
N PHE A 4 43.65 -15.76 -13.42
CA PHE A 4 42.31 -16.05 -12.95
C PHE A 4 41.38 -14.94 -13.42
N SER A 5 40.66 -15.19 -14.52
CA SER A 5 39.63 -14.28 -15.02
C SER A 5 38.47 -14.22 -14.02
N GLN A 6 38.40 -13.14 -13.24
CA GLN A 6 37.24 -12.82 -12.41
C GLN A 6 36.05 -12.48 -13.32
N SER A 7 35.08 -13.40 -13.39
CA SER A 7 33.77 -13.12 -13.96
C SER A 7 32.99 -12.22 -13.00
N ASN A 8 32.88 -10.93 -13.36
CA ASN A 8 31.89 -10.04 -12.75
C ASN A 8 30.52 -10.51 -13.20
N VAL A 9 29.88 -11.36 -12.38
CA VAL A 9 28.44 -11.60 -12.44
C VAL A 9 27.76 -10.27 -12.11
N SER A 10 27.41 -9.55 -13.16
CA SER A 10 26.48 -8.43 -13.10
C SER A 10 25.18 -8.98 -12.55
N SER A 11 24.92 -8.75 -11.26
CA SER A 11 23.59 -8.83 -10.68
C SER A 11 22.68 -7.99 -11.55
N GLN A 12 21.89 -8.65 -12.39
CA GLN A 12 20.77 -8.02 -13.08
C GLN A 12 19.79 -7.61 -12.00
N ASN A 13 20.01 -6.41 -11.47
CA ASN A 13 18.98 -5.64 -10.82
C ASN A 13 17.96 -5.44 -11.94
N SER A 14 16.90 -6.24 -11.93
CA SER A 14 15.76 -6.06 -12.80
C SER A 14 15.24 -4.65 -12.55
N GLN A 15 15.70 -3.71 -13.37
CA GLN A 15 14.98 -2.49 -13.67
C GLN A 15 13.75 -2.90 -14.48
N GLU A 16 12.89 -3.68 -13.83
CA GLU A 16 11.48 -3.69 -14.15
C GLU A 16 11.10 -2.21 -14.13
N THR A 17 10.68 -1.70 -15.28
CA THR A 17 10.20 -0.33 -15.44
C THR A 17 9.11 -0.14 -14.40
N LYS A 18 9.45 0.48 -13.26
CA LYS A 18 8.51 0.66 -12.13
C LYS A 18 7.38 1.53 -12.64
N ARG A 19 6.26 0.89 -13.01
CA ARG A 19 5.00 1.54 -13.32
C ARG A 19 4.76 2.59 -12.24
N LYS A 20 4.59 3.84 -12.64
CA LYS A 20 4.23 4.92 -11.72
C LYS A 20 2.72 4.83 -11.50
N TRP A 21 2.32 4.80 -10.23
CA TRP A 21 0.91 4.93 -9.86
C TRP A 21 0.39 6.31 -10.21
N VAL A 22 -0.83 6.37 -10.75
CA VAL A 22 -1.54 7.64 -10.98
C VAL A 22 -2.58 7.89 -9.88
N PRO A 23 -2.92 9.15 -9.57
CA PRO A 23 -3.86 9.46 -8.49
C PRO A 23 -5.21 8.75 -8.61
N GLU A 24 -5.69 8.53 -9.83
CA GLU A 24 -6.96 7.85 -10.11
C GLU A 24 -6.94 6.38 -9.67
N GLU A 25 -5.78 5.71 -9.79
CA GLU A 25 -5.59 4.35 -9.31
C GLU A 25 -5.63 4.29 -7.77
N ASP A 26 -5.06 5.30 -7.10
CA ASP A 26 -5.12 5.39 -5.64
C ASP A 26 -6.55 5.59 -5.14
N VAL A 27 -7.30 6.48 -5.78
CA VAL A 27 -8.71 6.72 -5.48
C VAL A 27 -9.50 5.43 -5.66
N ALA A 28 -9.35 4.75 -6.80
CA ALA A 28 -10.05 3.49 -7.07
C ALA A 28 -9.68 2.39 -6.06
N LEU A 29 -8.39 2.29 -5.70
CA LEU A 29 -7.92 1.32 -4.71
C LEU A 29 -8.55 1.57 -3.34
N VAL A 30 -8.55 2.82 -2.87
CA VAL A 30 -9.16 3.20 -1.59
C VAL A 30 -10.68 2.95 -1.61
N SER A 31 -11.36 3.30 -2.70
CA SER A 31 -12.78 3.00 -2.87
C SER A 31 -13.08 1.50 -2.81
N CYS A 32 -12.30 0.66 -3.50
CA CYS A 32 -12.45 -0.79 -3.44
C CYS A 32 -12.21 -1.35 -2.03
N MET A 33 -11.24 -0.80 -1.29
CA MET A 33 -11.00 -1.20 0.10
C MET A 33 -12.17 -0.88 1.02
N VAL A 34 -12.76 0.31 0.88
CA VAL A 34 -13.93 0.72 1.66
C VAL A 34 -15.12 -0.18 1.33
N GLU A 35 -15.37 -0.42 0.04
CA GLU A 35 -16.46 -1.28 -0.41
C GLU A 35 -16.28 -2.73 0.07
N LEU A 36 -15.05 -3.26 -0.01
CA LEU A 36 -14.73 -4.59 0.51
C LEU A 36 -15.01 -4.71 2.02
N CYS A 37 -14.72 -3.66 2.80
CA CYS A 37 -15.06 -3.61 4.22
C CYS A 37 -16.58 -3.56 4.47
N ASN A 38 -17.35 -2.93 3.58
CA ASN A 38 -18.80 -2.78 3.70
C ASN A 38 -19.56 -4.03 3.27
N ILE A 39 -19.10 -4.75 2.24
CA ILE A 39 -19.79 -5.93 1.66
C ILE A 39 -19.93 -7.08 2.65
N GLY A 40 -19.04 -7.23 3.63
CA GLY A 40 -19.24 -8.26 4.64
C GLY A 40 -18.11 -8.40 5.65
N SER A 41 -18.36 -7.91 6.86
CA SER A 41 -17.87 -8.50 8.11
C SER A 41 -16.37 -8.82 8.13
N TYR A 42 -15.54 -7.83 8.46
CA TYR A 42 -14.12 -8.03 8.83
C TYR A 42 -13.93 -8.85 10.14
N ASN A 43 -14.89 -9.69 10.52
CA ASN A 43 -15.02 -10.32 11.82
C ASN A 43 -15.26 -11.84 11.83
N THR A 44 -15.20 -12.57 10.71
CA THR A 44 -15.29 -14.05 10.80
C THR A 44 -14.30 -14.77 9.89
N ASP A 45 -13.32 -15.37 10.58
CA ASP A 45 -12.47 -16.48 10.17
C ASP A 45 -11.51 -16.27 9.00
N THR A 46 -10.25 -15.99 9.37
CA THR A 46 -8.95 -16.45 8.85
C THR A 46 -8.70 -16.58 7.33
N ARG A 47 -9.66 -17.07 6.54
CA ARG A 47 -9.61 -17.29 5.09
C ARG A 47 -9.68 -15.99 4.27
N PHE A 48 -10.37 -14.95 4.75
CA PHE A 48 -10.43 -13.67 4.03
C PHE A 48 -9.13 -12.84 4.13
N LYS A 49 -8.36 -12.99 5.22
CA LYS A 49 -7.08 -12.29 5.40
C LYS A 49 -6.03 -12.72 4.38
N THR A 50 -6.13 -13.94 3.85
CA THR A 50 -5.22 -14.47 2.83
C THR A 50 -5.59 -14.03 1.41
N ASP A 51 -6.88 -13.82 1.12
CA ASP A 51 -7.35 -13.63 -0.25
C ASP A 51 -7.86 -12.21 -0.58
N TYR A 52 -7.90 -11.28 0.39
CA TYR A 52 -8.38 -9.91 0.15
C TYR A 52 -7.66 -9.18 -1.00
N LEU A 53 -6.37 -9.47 -1.23
CA LEU A 53 -5.62 -8.85 -2.33
C LEU A 53 -6.14 -9.30 -3.70
N ASN A 54 -6.53 -10.58 -3.84
CA ASN A 54 -7.08 -11.12 -5.08
C ASN A 54 -8.47 -10.54 -5.34
N GLU A 55 -9.25 -10.33 -4.29
CA GLU A 55 -10.56 -9.69 -4.41
C GLU A 55 -10.44 -8.21 -4.80
N LEU A 56 -9.47 -7.48 -4.24
CA LEU A 56 -9.16 -6.12 -4.65
C LEU A 56 -8.70 -6.05 -6.11
N GLU A 57 -7.86 -6.99 -6.56
CA GLU A 57 -7.49 -7.11 -7.98
C GLU A 57 -8.75 -7.29 -8.85
N ARG A 58 -9.63 -8.23 -8.51
CA ARG A 58 -10.88 -8.48 -9.24
C ARG A 58 -11.78 -7.24 -9.30
N MET A 59 -11.93 -6.53 -8.19
CA MET A 59 -12.73 -5.30 -8.13
C MET A 59 -12.10 -4.22 -9.02
N LEU A 60 -10.78 -4.01 -8.94
CA LEU A 60 -10.06 -3.02 -9.72
C LEU A 60 -10.06 -3.34 -11.22
N GLU A 61 -10.02 -4.60 -11.63
CA GLU A 61 -10.16 -4.98 -13.04
C GLU A 61 -11.52 -4.55 -13.61
N ASN A 62 -12.59 -4.48 -12.80
CA ASN A 62 -13.88 -3.95 -13.24
C ASN A 62 -13.88 -2.43 -13.38
N PHE A 63 -13.19 -1.70 -12.50
CA PHE A 63 -13.14 -0.24 -12.53
C PHE A 63 -12.10 0.30 -13.53
N LEU A 64 -10.97 -0.39 -13.64
CA LEU A 64 -9.77 0.02 -14.37
C LEU A 64 -9.18 -1.17 -15.16
N PRO A 65 -9.90 -1.72 -16.16
CA PRO A 65 -9.49 -2.93 -16.87
C PRO A 65 -8.13 -2.79 -17.59
N HIS A 66 -7.77 -1.56 -17.98
CA HIS A 66 -6.52 -1.26 -18.67
C HIS A 66 -5.33 -1.01 -17.71
N ALA A 67 -5.57 -0.95 -16.40
CA ALA A 67 -4.51 -0.65 -15.44
C ALA A 67 -3.61 -1.87 -15.17
N MET A 68 -4.07 -3.09 -15.45
CA MET A 68 -3.27 -4.33 -15.31
C MET A 68 -2.62 -4.45 -13.92
N LEU A 69 -3.32 -4.01 -12.86
CA LEU A 69 -2.81 -4.00 -11.49
C LEU A 69 -2.95 -5.38 -10.86
N LYS A 70 -1.83 -6.06 -10.59
CA LYS A 70 -1.83 -7.39 -9.98
C LYS A 70 -1.74 -7.34 -8.46
N ALA A 71 -2.44 -8.24 -7.78
CA ALA A 71 -2.45 -8.42 -6.33
C ALA A 71 -1.03 -8.40 -5.75
N LYS A 72 -0.14 -9.17 -6.39
CA LYS A 72 1.30 -9.13 -6.13
C LYS A 72 2.07 -8.90 -7.44
N PRO A 73 3.15 -8.11 -7.41
CA PRO A 73 3.61 -7.29 -6.28
C PRO A 73 2.90 -5.92 -6.18
N ASN A 74 2.04 -5.54 -7.14
CA ASN A 74 1.64 -4.15 -7.31
C ASN A 74 0.74 -3.62 -6.18
N LEU A 75 -0.39 -4.30 -5.91
CA LEU A 75 -1.33 -3.86 -4.87
C LEU A 75 -0.70 -4.00 -3.48
N GLU A 76 -0.04 -5.13 -3.20
CA GLU A 76 0.66 -5.36 -1.93
C GLU A 76 1.62 -4.22 -1.57
N LEU A 77 2.46 -3.80 -2.52
CA LEU A 77 3.39 -2.70 -2.30
C LEU A 77 2.70 -1.36 -2.10
N ARG A 78 1.65 -1.06 -2.88
CA ARG A 78 0.96 0.23 -2.79
C ARG A 78 0.23 0.38 -1.47
N ILE A 79 -0.48 -0.68 -1.05
CA ILE A 79 -1.19 -0.73 0.23
C ILE A 79 -0.21 -0.56 1.39
N ARG A 80 0.96 -1.19 1.31
CA ARG A 80 2.01 -1.00 2.33
C ARG A 80 2.49 0.45 2.41
N THR A 81 2.64 1.13 1.28
CA THR A 81 3.00 2.56 1.24
C THR A 81 1.89 3.43 1.83
N LEU A 82 0.64 3.25 1.40
CA LEU A 82 -0.51 4.01 1.91
C LEU A 82 -0.68 3.86 3.42
N LYS A 83 -0.48 2.64 3.96
CA LYS A 83 -0.51 2.41 5.41
C LYS A 83 0.56 3.22 6.16
N LYS A 84 1.79 3.29 5.62
CA LYS A 84 2.88 4.07 6.22
C LYS A 84 2.57 5.56 6.18
N ASP A 85 2.12 6.06 5.04
CA ASP A 85 1.78 7.49 4.87
C ASP A 85 0.64 7.88 5.83
N TRP A 86 -0.37 7.00 5.98
CA TRP A 86 -1.44 7.20 6.95
C TRP A 86 -0.93 7.23 8.39
N THR A 87 -0.02 6.32 8.79
CA THR A 87 0.58 6.36 10.14
C THR A 87 1.26 7.70 10.41
N ILE A 88 2.03 8.22 9.46
CA ILE A 88 2.70 9.53 9.59
C ILE A 88 1.67 10.66 9.79
N ILE A 89 0.63 10.71 8.92
CA ILE A 89 -0.42 11.72 9.02
C ILE A 89 -1.16 11.63 10.36
N TYR A 90 -1.48 10.41 10.78
CA TYR A 90 -2.18 10.14 12.04
C TYR A 90 -1.35 10.59 13.26
N ASP A 91 -0.05 10.32 13.26
CA ASP A 91 0.86 10.78 14.31
C ASP A 91 0.94 12.31 14.36
N MET A 92 1.05 12.98 13.21
CA MET A 92 1.02 14.44 13.13
C MET A 92 -0.30 15.04 13.68
N LEU A 93 -1.44 14.41 13.42
CA LEU A 93 -2.74 14.84 13.94
C LEU A 93 -2.83 14.67 15.46
N ARG A 94 -2.30 13.55 15.98
CA ARG A 94 -2.26 13.28 17.43
C ARG A 94 -1.34 14.25 18.17
N GLU A 95 -0.14 14.51 17.66
CA GLU A 95 0.82 15.44 18.27
C GLU A 95 0.26 16.87 18.33
N LYS A 96 -0.40 17.34 17.26
CA LYS A 96 -1.10 18.64 17.25
C LYS A 96 -2.21 18.70 18.30
N THR A 97 -2.93 17.61 18.51
CA THR A 97 -4.03 17.51 19.48
C THR A 97 -3.52 17.52 20.92
N ILE A 98 -2.45 16.76 21.23
CA ILE A 98 -1.82 16.77 22.56
C ILE A 98 -1.19 18.14 22.83
N ALA A 99 -0.47 18.73 21.89
CA ALA A 99 0.13 20.06 22.08
C ALA A 99 -0.94 21.15 22.30
N ALA A 100 -2.09 21.07 21.62
CA ALA A 100 -3.22 21.96 21.86
C ALA A 100 -3.86 21.75 23.24
N LEU A 101 -4.05 20.51 23.67
CA LEU A 101 -4.59 20.17 25.00
C LEU A 101 -3.64 20.58 26.14
N VAL A 102 -2.34 20.37 25.98
CA VAL A 102 -1.31 20.78 26.96
C VAL A 102 -1.28 22.30 27.08
N ARG A 103 -1.33 23.04 25.96
CA ARG A 103 -1.43 24.52 25.99
C ARG A 103 -2.71 25.01 26.66
N ALA A 104 -3.85 24.35 26.43
CA ALA A 104 -5.12 24.69 27.07
C ALA A 104 -5.17 24.33 28.57
N SER A 105 -4.36 23.36 29.01
CA SER A 105 -4.34 22.88 30.40
C SER A 105 -3.38 23.66 31.29
N ILE A 106 -2.31 24.23 30.72
CA ILE A 106 -1.30 25.03 31.46
C ILE A 106 -1.71 26.51 31.55
N GLY A 107 -2.69 26.95 30.75
CA GLY A 107 -3.18 28.34 30.71
C GLY A 107 -4.33 28.69 31.65
N ARG A 108 -4.59 27.93 32.73
CA ARG A 108 -5.57 28.30 33.78
C ARG A 108 -4.90 28.48 35.13
#